data_AF-A0A1C5JDC4-F1
#
_entry.id   AF-A0A1C5JDC4-F1
#
_cell.length_a   1.000
_cell.length_b   1.000
_cell.length_c   1.000
_cell.angle_alpha   90.00
_cell.angle_beta   90.00
_cell.angle_gamma   90.00
#
_symmetry.space_group_name_H-M   'P 1'
#
loop_
_entity.id
_entity.type
_entity.pdbx_description
1 polymer ?
#
loop_
_entity_poly.entity_id
_entity_poly.type
_entity_poly.pdbx_seq_one_letter_code
_entity_poly.pdbx_strand_id
1 'polypeptide(L)'
;MRALAALALAPPLRLAVARHAVPPGSPARTGCDGCGAPLGPGGPGSGPAARCPRCRTRIGAPPGSVEFGLVAALAVLVLVDATFAERAAVAWWLGWALPLVLIDLAVRRLPDRFTGPAAAGVVALLAVAALTGPGIGPWLRAMAAGIGLGLAFAATTLLLGRRGFGLGDAKLAVSVGALLGWSGWPVLLAGLALTFAFSAVTSLGLLLARKVTWSTHLPFGPFLVLGTCAALLLTP
;
A
#
# COMPACT_ATOMS: atom_id res chain seq x y z
N MET A 1 -12.52 -7.45 21.21
CA MET A 1 -13.34 -6.72 20.21
C MET A 1 -12.54 -6.18 19.02
N ARG A 2 -11.36 -5.55 19.20
CA ARG A 2 -10.59 -4.94 18.09
C ARG A 2 -10.10 -5.92 17.01
N ALA A 3 -9.64 -7.12 17.38
CA ALA A 3 -9.20 -8.15 16.42
C ALA A 3 -10.34 -8.72 15.55
N LEU A 4 -11.53 -8.88 16.13
CA LEU A 4 -12.73 -9.34 15.42
C LEU A 4 -13.19 -8.33 14.35
N ALA A 5 -13.05 -7.02 14.62
CA ALA A 5 -13.36 -5.98 13.65
C ALA A 5 -12.39 -5.97 12.45
N ALA A 6 -11.10 -6.25 12.66
CA ALA A 6 -10.16 -6.37 11.55
C ALA A 6 -10.40 -7.64 10.71
N LEU A 7 -10.82 -8.74 11.32
CA LEU A 7 -11.26 -9.94 10.60
C LEU A 7 -12.50 -9.68 9.73
N ALA A 8 -13.38 -8.76 10.13
CA ALA A 8 -14.52 -8.31 9.31
C ALA A 8 -14.09 -7.51 8.06
N LEU A 9 -12.87 -6.92 8.05
CA LEU A 9 -12.31 -6.25 6.88
C LEU A 9 -11.67 -7.23 5.88
N ALA A 10 -11.38 -8.47 6.28
CA ALA A 10 -10.72 -9.44 5.40
C ALA A 10 -11.56 -9.80 4.16
N PRO A 11 -12.87 -10.13 4.26
CA PRO A 11 -13.69 -10.43 3.09
C PRO A 11 -13.76 -9.30 2.03
N PRO A 12 -14.04 -8.03 2.39
CA PRO A 12 -14.08 -6.95 1.39
C PRO A 12 -12.68 -6.66 0.80
N LEU A 13 -11.61 -6.78 1.59
CA LEU A 13 -10.24 -6.64 1.07
C LEU A 13 -9.87 -7.73 0.08
N ARG A 14 -10.17 -8.99 0.39
CA ARG A 14 -9.94 -10.11 -0.55
C ARG A 14 -10.72 -9.91 -1.85
N LEU A 15 -11.98 -9.47 -1.75
CA LEU A 15 -12.80 -9.16 -2.92
C LEU A 15 -12.23 -7.99 -3.72
N ALA A 16 -11.76 -6.93 -3.07
CA ALA A 16 -11.12 -5.79 -3.74
C ALA A 16 -9.86 -6.23 -4.52
N VAL A 17 -9.02 -7.07 -3.91
CA VAL A 17 -7.84 -7.63 -4.58
C VAL A 17 -8.26 -8.52 -5.75
N ALA A 18 -9.21 -9.44 -5.56
CA ALA A 18 -9.73 -10.31 -6.62
C ALA A 18 -10.33 -9.53 -7.80
N ARG A 19 -10.94 -8.36 -7.52
CA ARG A 19 -11.55 -7.50 -8.53
C ARG A 19 -10.53 -6.68 -9.32
N HIS A 20 -9.43 -6.28 -8.69
CA HIS A 20 -8.48 -5.30 -9.24
C HIS A 20 -7.09 -5.83 -9.56
N ALA A 21 -6.77 -7.06 -9.17
CA ALA A 21 -5.56 -7.78 -9.61
C ALA A 21 -5.73 -8.30 -11.05
N VAL A 22 -5.90 -7.37 -11.99
CA VAL A 22 -6.00 -7.63 -13.43
C VAL A 22 -4.86 -6.91 -14.17
N PRO A 23 -4.39 -7.46 -15.32
CA PRO A 23 -3.32 -6.82 -16.09
C PRO A 23 -3.63 -5.38 -16.50
N PRO A 24 -2.60 -4.53 -16.71
CA PRO A 24 -2.79 -3.18 -17.21
C PRO A 24 -3.61 -3.16 -18.51
N GLY A 25 -4.51 -2.18 -18.65
CA GLY A 25 -5.40 -2.05 -19.81
C GLY A 25 -6.63 -2.96 -19.78
N SER A 26 -6.72 -3.91 -18.85
CA SER A 26 -7.92 -4.75 -18.68
C SER A 26 -8.94 -4.08 -17.75
N PRO A 27 -10.25 -4.21 -18.03
CA PRO A 27 -11.28 -3.76 -17.10
C PRO A 27 -11.20 -4.56 -15.79
N ALA A 28 -11.71 -3.96 -14.71
CA ALA A 28 -11.81 -4.67 -13.44
C ALA A 28 -12.65 -5.93 -13.59
N ARG A 29 -12.25 -7.00 -12.92
CA ARG A 29 -12.93 -8.29 -13.01
C ARG A 29 -14.38 -8.14 -12.53
N THR A 30 -15.31 -8.76 -13.24
CA THR A 30 -16.74 -8.81 -12.85
C THR A 30 -17.19 -10.22 -12.49
N GLY A 31 -16.47 -11.24 -12.95
CA GLY A 31 -16.74 -12.64 -12.65
C GLY A 31 -15.49 -13.51 -12.66
N CYS A 32 -15.63 -14.78 -12.28
CA CYS A 32 -14.55 -15.76 -12.26
C CYS A 32 -14.00 -16.03 -13.67
N ASP A 33 -12.67 -16.02 -13.82
CA ASP A 33 -11.99 -16.29 -15.11
C ASP A 33 -12.30 -17.68 -15.69
N GLY A 34 -12.64 -18.66 -14.85
CA GLY A 34 -12.89 -20.03 -15.28
C GLY A 34 -14.36 -20.35 -15.59
N CYS A 35 -15.32 -19.78 -14.85
CA CYS A 35 -16.74 -20.18 -14.95
C CYS A 35 -17.71 -19.00 -15.07
N GLY A 36 -17.22 -17.76 -15.12
CA GLY A 36 -18.05 -16.55 -15.25
C GLY A 36 -18.89 -16.20 -14.02
N ALA A 37 -18.80 -16.95 -12.92
CA ALA A 37 -19.58 -16.67 -11.71
C ALA A 37 -19.32 -15.23 -11.20
N PRO A 38 -20.37 -14.43 -10.92
CA PRO A 38 -20.21 -13.02 -10.58
C PRO A 38 -19.43 -12.83 -9.28
N LEU A 39 -18.58 -11.80 -9.25
CA LEU A 39 -17.86 -11.39 -8.05
C LEU A 39 -18.81 -10.67 -7.08
N GLY A 40 -18.78 -11.04 -5.81
CA GLY A 40 -19.59 -10.42 -4.76
C GLY A 40 -19.24 -10.94 -3.37
N PRO A 41 -19.87 -10.40 -2.31
CA PRO A 41 -19.77 -10.93 -0.95
C PRO A 41 -20.18 -12.41 -0.93
N GLY A 42 -19.34 -13.27 -0.34
CA GLY A 42 -19.54 -14.74 -0.36
C GLY A 42 -19.27 -15.40 -1.72
N GLY A 43 -18.98 -14.63 -2.75
CA GLY A 43 -18.67 -15.09 -4.10
C GLY A 43 -17.19 -15.48 -4.31
N PRO A 44 -16.78 -15.71 -5.56
CA PRO A 44 -15.43 -16.14 -5.90
C PRO A 44 -14.36 -15.19 -5.36
N GLY A 45 -13.32 -15.72 -4.71
CA GLY A 45 -12.22 -14.90 -4.18
C GLY A 45 -12.47 -14.24 -2.82
N SER A 46 -13.70 -14.29 -2.27
CA SER A 46 -14.03 -13.70 -0.96
C SER A 46 -13.55 -14.53 0.23
N GLY A 47 -13.40 -15.85 0.05
CA GLY A 47 -12.89 -16.77 1.07
C GLY A 47 -11.37 -16.67 1.28
N PRO A 48 -10.85 -17.15 2.42
CA PRO A 48 -9.41 -17.09 2.76
C PRO A 48 -8.51 -17.82 1.76
N ALA A 49 -9.04 -18.83 1.06
CA ALA A 49 -8.33 -19.53 0.00
C ALA A 49 -8.26 -18.74 -1.33
N ALA A 50 -8.99 -17.63 -1.45
CA ALA A 50 -9.17 -16.82 -2.65
C ALA A 50 -9.57 -17.64 -3.91
N ARG A 51 -10.36 -18.70 -3.72
CA ARG A 51 -10.84 -19.60 -4.78
C ARG A 51 -12.30 -19.34 -5.13
N CYS A 52 -12.67 -19.74 -6.33
CA CYS A 52 -14.07 -19.84 -6.74
C CYS A 52 -14.76 -21.02 -6.04
N PRO A 53 -15.95 -20.83 -5.44
CA PRO A 53 -16.71 -21.95 -4.87
C PRO A 53 -17.20 -22.94 -5.93
N ARG A 54 -17.41 -22.49 -7.18
CA ARG A 54 -17.94 -23.32 -8.28
C ARG A 54 -16.87 -24.11 -9.02
N CYS A 55 -15.81 -23.44 -9.50
CA CYS A 55 -14.77 -24.08 -10.33
C CYS A 55 -13.40 -24.21 -9.64
N ARG A 56 -13.27 -23.79 -8.38
CA ARG A 56 -12.03 -23.84 -7.56
C ARG A 56 -10.79 -23.11 -8.11
N THR A 57 -10.89 -22.44 -9.25
CA THR A 57 -9.85 -21.55 -9.79
C THR A 57 -9.52 -20.46 -8.76
N ARG A 58 -8.22 -20.16 -8.58
CA ARG A 58 -7.77 -19.06 -7.72
C ARG A 58 -7.93 -17.75 -8.48
N ILE A 59 -8.55 -16.76 -7.84
CA ILE A 59 -8.95 -15.48 -8.46
C ILE A 59 -8.29 -14.29 -7.76
N GLY A 60 -7.92 -14.44 -6.49
CA GLY A 60 -7.36 -13.35 -5.68
C GLY A 60 -5.98 -13.67 -5.10
N ALA A 61 -5.66 -12.95 -4.02
CA ALA A 61 -4.37 -13.00 -3.33
C ALA A 61 -4.02 -14.42 -2.85
N PRO A 62 -2.72 -14.72 -2.64
CA PRO A 62 -2.31 -15.95 -1.97
C PRO A 62 -3.03 -16.13 -0.62
N PRO A 63 -3.35 -17.37 -0.22
CA PRO A 63 -4.11 -17.64 0.99
C PRO A 63 -3.35 -17.13 2.22
N GLY A 64 -4.06 -16.50 3.15
CA GLY A 64 -3.48 -15.95 4.38
C GLY A 64 -2.76 -14.61 4.24
N SER A 65 -2.53 -14.11 3.01
CA SER A 65 -1.79 -12.85 2.80
C SER A 65 -2.55 -11.62 3.28
N VAL A 66 -3.88 -11.59 3.13
CA VAL A 66 -4.72 -10.47 3.60
C VAL A 66 -4.76 -10.45 5.12
N GLU A 67 -4.88 -11.61 5.74
CA GLU A 67 -4.94 -11.80 7.19
C GLU A 67 -3.63 -11.42 7.84
N PHE A 68 -2.50 -11.89 7.29
CA PHE A 68 -1.18 -11.49 7.73
C PHE A 68 -0.99 -9.98 7.60
N GLY A 69 -1.37 -9.40 6.47
CA GLY A 69 -1.30 -7.95 6.26
C GLY A 69 -2.18 -7.15 7.21
N LEU A 70 -3.38 -7.64 7.56
CA LEU A 70 -4.25 -7.04 8.56
C LEU A 70 -3.64 -7.10 9.97
N VAL A 71 -3.05 -8.23 10.34
CA VAL A 71 -2.37 -8.38 11.63
C VAL A 71 -1.16 -7.45 11.70
N ALA A 72 -0.36 -7.37 10.63
CA ALA A 72 0.76 -6.45 10.54
C ALA A 72 0.31 -4.97 10.63
N ALA A 73 -0.74 -4.59 9.89
CA ALA A 73 -1.31 -3.25 9.96
C ALA A 73 -1.83 -2.91 11.36
N LEU A 74 -2.52 -3.84 12.02
CA LEU A 74 -2.96 -3.67 13.41
C LEU A 74 -1.77 -3.52 14.36
N ALA A 75 -0.72 -4.33 14.20
CA ALA A 75 0.49 -4.22 15.01
C ALA A 75 1.13 -2.84 14.86
N VAL A 76 1.26 -2.32 13.63
CA VAL A 76 1.73 -0.96 13.37
C VAL A 76 0.86 0.07 14.10
N LEU A 77 -0.47 -0.03 14.01
CA LEU A 77 -1.38 0.91 14.67
C LEU A 77 -1.33 0.90 16.19
N VAL A 78 -1.02 -0.25 16.78
CA VAL A 78 -0.89 -0.40 18.24
C VAL A 78 0.47 0.11 18.71
N LEU A 79 1.52 -0.10 17.92
CA LEU A 79 2.90 0.19 18.30
C LEU A 79 3.35 1.61 17.94
N VAL A 80 2.71 2.27 16.97
CA VAL A 80 3.07 3.63 16.58
C VAL A 80 2.76 4.60 17.72
N ASP A 81 3.76 5.37 18.11
CA ASP A 81 3.59 6.47 19.05
C ASP A 81 3.05 7.69 18.29
N ALA A 82 1.80 8.05 18.58
CA ALA A 82 1.06 9.04 17.80
C ALA A 82 -0.17 9.52 18.57
N THR A 83 -0.64 10.72 18.33
CA THR A 83 -1.93 11.19 18.85
C THR A 83 -3.10 10.41 18.24
N PHE A 84 -4.31 10.57 18.78
CA PHE A 84 -5.50 9.92 18.21
C PHE A 84 -5.73 10.30 16.73
N ALA A 85 -5.55 11.58 16.39
CA ALA A 85 -5.75 12.08 15.03
C ALA A 85 -4.68 11.56 14.06
N GLU A 86 -3.41 11.50 14.49
CA GLU A 86 -2.33 10.90 13.70
C GLU A 86 -2.54 9.39 13.50
N ARG A 87 -2.91 8.65 14.55
CA ARG A 87 -3.26 7.23 14.43
C ARG A 87 -4.43 7.01 13.48
N ALA A 88 -5.42 7.90 13.45
CA ALA A 88 -6.51 7.83 12.49
C ALA A 88 -6.01 7.99 11.04
N ALA A 89 -5.05 8.91 10.79
CA ALA A 89 -4.43 9.07 9.47
C ALA A 89 -3.65 7.81 9.05
N VAL A 90 -2.86 7.21 9.95
CA VAL A 90 -2.14 5.96 9.68
C VAL A 90 -3.12 4.81 9.43
N ALA A 91 -4.21 4.71 10.21
CA ALA A 91 -5.22 3.66 10.06
C ALA A 91 -5.96 3.76 8.73
N TRP A 92 -6.35 4.98 8.35
CA TRP A 92 -6.91 5.26 7.04
C TRP A 92 -5.95 4.80 5.93
N TRP A 93 -4.70 5.26 6.00
CA TRP A 93 -3.70 4.94 5.00
C TRP A 93 -3.45 3.43 4.88
N LEU A 94 -3.29 2.71 5.99
CA LEU A 94 -3.09 1.25 6.00
C LEU A 94 -4.26 0.49 5.39
N GLY A 95 -5.49 0.97 5.59
CA GLY A 95 -6.70 0.40 4.97
C GLY A 95 -6.66 0.42 3.44
N TRP A 96 -6.06 1.45 2.85
CA TRP A 96 -5.88 1.57 1.40
C TRP A 96 -4.55 1.00 0.91
N ALA A 97 -3.48 1.08 1.71
CA ALA A 97 -2.15 0.58 1.37
C ALA A 97 -2.12 -0.95 1.31
N LEU A 98 -2.83 -1.65 2.20
CA LEU A 98 -2.86 -3.11 2.20
C LEU A 98 -3.37 -3.73 0.87
N PRO A 99 -4.54 -3.36 0.32
CA PRO A 99 -4.97 -3.87 -0.98
C PRO A 99 -4.05 -3.40 -2.11
N LEU A 100 -3.45 -2.20 -2.03
CA LEU A 100 -2.47 -1.72 -3.00
C LEU A 100 -1.23 -2.61 -3.06
N VAL A 101 -0.67 -3.00 -1.91
CA VAL A 101 0.48 -3.92 -1.82
C VAL A 101 0.15 -5.26 -2.46
N LEU A 102 -1.01 -5.83 -2.16
CA LEU A 102 -1.41 -7.14 -2.68
C LEU A 102 -1.69 -7.11 -4.19
N ILE A 103 -2.29 -6.02 -4.69
CA ILE A 103 -2.50 -5.82 -6.13
C ILE A 103 -1.15 -5.61 -6.82
N ASP A 104 -0.23 -4.84 -6.22
CA ASP A 104 1.09 -4.59 -6.81
C ASP A 104 1.94 -5.87 -6.88
N LEU A 105 1.93 -6.70 -5.84
CA LEU A 105 2.58 -8.01 -5.87
C LEU A 105 1.99 -8.94 -6.94
N ALA A 106 0.68 -8.84 -7.22
CA ALA A 106 0.01 -9.70 -8.19
C ALA A 106 0.20 -9.25 -9.64
N VAL A 107 0.09 -7.94 -9.91
CA VAL A 107 0.02 -7.39 -11.27
C VAL A 107 0.91 -6.18 -11.54
N ARG A 108 1.77 -5.78 -10.58
CA ARG A 108 2.70 -4.63 -10.68
C ARG A 108 2.00 -3.34 -11.10
N ARG A 109 0.89 -3.05 -10.45
CA ARG A 109 0.04 -1.88 -10.74
C ARG A 109 -0.59 -1.34 -9.47
N LEU A 110 -0.56 -0.02 -9.30
CA LEU A 110 -1.32 0.69 -8.29
C LEU A 110 -2.50 1.42 -8.94
N PRO A 111 -3.75 1.00 -8.69
CA PRO A 111 -4.91 1.64 -9.30
C PRO A 111 -5.26 2.96 -8.61
N ASP A 112 -5.47 4.00 -9.41
CA ASP A 112 -5.80 5.37 -8.98
C ASP A 112 -6.97 5.46 -7.98
N ARG A 113 -7.94 4.56 -8.15
CA ARG A 113 -9.12 4.45 -7.27
C ARG A 113 -8.78 4.19 -5.80
N PHE A 114 -7.57 3.68 -5.51
CA PHE A 114 -7.10 3.43 -4.14
C PHE A 114 -6.10 4.50 -3.70
N THR A 115 -5.17 4.92 -4.56
CA THR A 115 -4.13 5.90 -4.20
C THR A 115 -4.71 7.29 -3.94
N GLY A 116 -5.73 7.70 -4.69
CA GLY A 116 -6.39 9.00 -4.51
C GLY A 116 -7.06 9.14 -3.14
N PRO A 117 -7.99 8.24 -2.77
CA PRO A 117 -8.58 8.24 -1.44
C PRO A 117 -7.56 8.09 -0.30
N ALA A 118 -6.52 7.28 -0.50
CA ALA A 118 -5.43 7.15 0.47
C ALA A 118 -4.77 8.50 0.77
N ALA A 119 -4.34 9.22 -0.27
CA ALA A 119 -3.71 10.53 -0.13
C ALA A 119 -4.69 11.57 0.46
N ALA A 120 -5.90 11.66 -0.10
CA ALA A 120 -6.89 12.65 0.33
C ALA A 120 -7.25 12.51 1.81
N GLY A 121 -7.49 11.29 2.28
CA GLY A 121 -7.81 11.07 3.69
C GLY A 121 -6.62 11.29 4.63
N VAL A 122 -5.39 10.96 4.22
CA VAL A 122 -4.19 11.34 4.98
C VAL A 122 -4.11 12.86 5.14
N VAL A 123 -4.22 13.61 4.04
CA VAL A 123 -4.17 15.09 4.09
C VAL A 123 -5.26 15.66 4.99
N ALA A 124 -6.49 15.17 4.87
CA ALA A 124 -7.63 15.63 5.67
C ALA A 124 -7.47 15.30 7.15
N LEU A 125 -7.06 14.08 7.50
CA LEU A 125 -6.90 13.65 8.89
C LEU A 125 -5.70 14.33 9.56
N LEU A 126 -4.61 14.57 8.82
CA LEU A 126 -3.51 15.38 9.31
C LEU A 126 -3.89 16.86 9.45
N ALA A 127 -4.79 17.38 8.62
CA ALA A 127 -5.33 18.73 8.80
C ALA A 127 -6.14 18.83 10.11
N VAL A 128 -6.98 17.83 10.39
CA VAL A 128 -7.69 17.72 11.68
C VAL A 128 -6.69 17.64 12.83
N ALA A 129 -5.65 16.81 12.71
CA ALA A 129 -4.60 16.71 13.72
C ALA A 129 -3.93 18.07 13.97
N ALA A 130 -3.64 18.84 12.91
CA ALA A 130 -3.04 20.17 12.99
C ALA A 130 -3.94 21.17 13.73
N LEU A 131 -5.25 21.12 13.52
CA LEU A 131 -6.23 21.97 14.20
C LEU A 131 -6.38 21.63 15.68
N THR A 132 -6.18 20.36 16.05
CA THR A 132 -6.35 19.87 17.43
C THR A 132 -5.05 19.74 18.22
N GLY A 133 -3.90 20.05 17.61
CA GLY A 133 -2.60 19.72 18.19
C GLY A 133 -1.47 20.63 17.70
N PRO A 134 -0.46 20.10 16.99
CA PRO A 134 0.86 20.73 16.83
C PRO A 134 0.89 21.94 15.87
N GLY A 135 -0.28 22.41 15.41
CA GLY A 135 -0.42 23.56 14.53
C GLY A 135 -0.17 23.25 13.05
N ILE A 136 -0.17 24.31 12.24
CA ILE A 136 -0.11 24.21 10.77
C ILE A 136 1.28 23.83 10.22
N GLY A 137 2.35 24.03 11.01
CA GLY A 137 3.74 23.79 10.58
C GLY A 137 3.99 22.35 10.08
N PRO A 138 3.73 21.32 10.90
CA PRO A 138 3.83 19.91 10.49
C PRO A 138 2.95 19.57 9.28
N TRP A 139 1.78 20.19 9.17
CA TRP A 139 0.88 19.98 8.04
C TRP A 139 1.49 20.50 6.72
N LEU A 140 2.05 21.71 6.73
CA LEU A 140 2.74 22.27 5.55
C LEU A 140 3.94 21.42 5.16
N ARG A 141 4.70 20.93 6.15
CA ARG A 141 5.82 20.01 5.91
C ARG A 141 5.35 18.69 5.30
N ALA A 142 4.23 18.14 5.78
CA ALA A 142 3.61 16.96 5.19
C ALA A 142 3.20 17.21 3.72
N MET A 143 2.61 18.36 3.40
CA MET A 143 2.24 18.70 2.02
C MET A 143 3.47 18.83 1.13
N ALA A 144 4.49 19.56 1.59
CA ALA A 144 5.74 19.73 0.85
C ALA A 144 6.44 18.38 0.62
N ALA A 145 6.51 17.51 1.63
CA ALA A 145 7.10 16.19 1.54
C ALA A 145 6.29 15.26 0.61
N GLY A 146 4.97 15.25 0.70
CA GLY A 146 4.09 14.46 -0.17
C GLY A 146 4.21 14.87 -1.63
N ILE A 147 4.07 16.17 -1.92
CA ILE A 147 4.21 16.71 -3.28
C ILE A 147 5.63 16.47 -3.79
N GLY A 148 6.65 16.81 -3.00
CA GLY A 148 8.05 16.66 -3.38
C GLY A 148 8.42 15.21 -3.69
N LEU A 149 8.00 14.26 -2.86
CA LEU A 149 8.29 12.85 -3.09
C LEU A 149 7.52 12.28 -4.29
N GLY A 150 6.24 12.64 -4.44
CA GLY A 150 5.44 12.25 -5.60
C GLY A 150 6.02 12.77 -6.91
N LEU A 151 6.44 14.04 -6.95
CA LEU A 151 7.11 14.65 -8.10
C LEU A 151 8.48 14.02 -8.37
N ALA A 152 9.27 13.73 -7.34
CA ALA A 152 10.56 13.06 -7.51
C ALA A 152 10.38 11.70 -8.20
N PHE A 153 9.42 10.90 -7.74
CA PHE A 153 9.10 9.60 -8.35
C PHE A 153 8.57 9.76 -9.77
N ALA A 154 7.64 10.68 -10.02
CA ALA A 154 7.13 10.95 -11.36
C ALA A 154 8.23 11.44 -12.32
N ALA A 155 9.15 12.28 -11.83
CA ALA A 155 10.30 12.75 -12.59
C ALA A 155 11.21 11.59 -13.00
N THR A 156 11.44 10.60 -12.12
CA THR A 156 12.20 9.41 -12.53
C THR A 156 11.51 8.66 -13.67
N THR A 157 10.18 8.56 -13.66
CA THR A 157 9.44 7.93 -14.75
C THR A 157 9.60 8.71 -16.06
N LEU A 158 9.53 10.03 -15.99
CA LEU A 158 9.65 10.91 -17.15
C LEU A 158 11.06 10.89 -17.74
N LEU A 159 12.08 10.89 -16.89
CA LEU A 159 13.49 10.98 -17.29
C LEU A 159 14.09 9.62 -17.70
N LEU A 160 13.73 8.53 -17.00
CA LEU A 160 14.30 7.19 -17.23
C LEU A 160 13.35 6.27 -18.03
N GLY A 161 12.14 6.73 -18.34
CA GLY A 161 11.12 5.97 -19.06
C GLY A 161 10.81 4.65 -18.34
N ARG A 162 10.95 3.52 -19.06
CA ARG A 162 10.67 2.18 -18.52
C ARG A 162 11.61 1.78 -17.37
N ARG A 163 12.76 2.44 -17.20
CA ARG A 163 13.72 2.19 -16.12
C ARG A 163 13.42 2.99 -14.85
N GLY A 164 12.55 3.99 -14.93
CA GLY A 164 12.11 4.78 -13.77
C GLY A 164 11.06 4.06 -12.94
N PHE A 165 10.66 4.68 -11.82
CA PHE A 165 9.55 4.19 -11.01
C PHE A 165 8.24 4.25 -11.79
N GLY A 166 7.25 3.42 -11.44
CA GLY A 166 5.94 3.50 -12.07
C GLY A 166 5.19 4.77 -11.66
N LEU A 167 4.37 5.34 -12.54
CA LEU A 167 3.44 6.43 -12.17
C LEU A 167 2.50 6.03 -11.01
N GLY A 168 2.25 4.74 -10.84
CA GLY A 168 1.51 4.22 -9.68
C GLY A 168 2.25 4.44 -8.36
N ASP A 169 3.57 4.17 -8.34
CA ASP A 169 4.42 4.38 -7.17
C ASP A 169 4.49 5.87 -6.81
N ALA A 170 4.56 6.75 -7.82
CA ALA A 170 4.53 8.19 -7.62
C ALA A 170 3.25 8.67 -6.90
N LYS A 171 2.09 8.05 -7.15
CA LYS A 171 0.84 8.39 -6.47
C LYS A 171 0.82 7.91 -5.02
N LEU A 172 1.32 6.70 -4.76
CA LEU A 172 1.47 6.21 -3.39
C LEU A 172 2.47 7.06 -2.60
N ALA A 173 3.57 7.45 -3.25
CA ALA A 173 4.61 8.30 -2.70
C ALA A 173 4.07 9.64 -2.18
N VAL A 174 2.98 10.19 -2.73
CA VAL A 174 2.33 11.39 -2.18
C VAL A 174 1.82 11.15 -0.76
N SER A 175 1.07 10.07 -0.56
CA SER A 175 0.51 9.72 0.76
C SER A 175 1.61 9.33 1.76
N VAL A 176 2.65 8.63 1.30
CA VAL A 176 3.82 8.25 2.10
C VAL A 176 4.62 9.47 2.53
N GLY A 177 4.92 10.36 1.59
CA GLY A 177 5.63 11.60 1.87
C GLY A 177 4.86 12.49 2.84
N ALA A 178 3.53 12.54 2.73
CA ALA A 178 2.70 13.26 3.69
C ALA A 178 2.77 12.67 5.10
N LEU A 179 2.63 11.35 5.26
CA LEU A 179 2.74 10.70 6.56
C LEU A 179 4.12 10.87 7.20
N LEU A 180 5.19 10.60 6.46
CA LEU A 180 6.54 10.70 7.02
C LEU A 180 6.98 12.14 7.21
N GLY A 181 6.59 13.04 6.30
CA GLY A 181 6.89 14.47 6.39
C GLY A 181 6.17 15.15 7.55
N TRP A 182 4.99 14.66 7.94
CA TRP A 182 4.33 15.07 9.18
C TRP A 182 5.26 14.88 10.38
N SER A 183 5.76 13.65 10.56
CA SER A 183 6.69 13.29 11.64
C SER A 183 8.05 14.00 11.53
N GLY A 184 8.50 14.32 10.31
CA GLY A 184 9.65 15.20 10.08
C GLY A 184 10.52 14.79 8.89
N TRP A 185 11.42 15.68 8.49
CA TRP A 185 12.40 15.39 7.44
C TRP A 185 13.30 14.18 7.75
N PRO A 186 13.81 13.99 8.98
CA PRO A 186 14.61 12.81 9.30
C PRO A 186 13.81 11.51 9.12
N VAL A 187 12.53 11.51 9.50
CA VAL A 187 11.63 10.35 9.38
C VAL A 187 11.36 10.02 7.92
N LEU A 188 11.13 11.04 7.08
CA LEU A 188 11.01 10.89 5.63
C LEU A 188 12.25 10.24 5.02
N LEU A 189 13.44 10.77 5.35
CA LEU A 189 14.71 10.23 4.83
C LEU A 189 14.96 8.80 5.32
N ALA A 190 14.68 8.52 6.60
CA ALA A 190 14.79 7.18 7.16
C ALA A 190 13.83 6.19 6.47
N GLY A 191 12.57 6.58 6.24
CA GLY A 191 11.59 5.75 5.54
C GLY A 191 11.99 5.44 4.09
N LEU A 192 12.56 6.42 3.38
CA LEU A 192 13.11 6.19 2.05
C LEU A 192 14.33 5.27 2.11
N ALA A 193 15.28 5.52 3.02
CA ALA A 193 16.45 4.67 3.19
C ALA A 193 16.07 3.21 3.49
N LEU A 194 15.11 3.00 4.40
CA LEU A 194 14.57 1.67 4.73
C LEU A 194 13.87 1.02 3.53
N THR A 195 13.07 1.79 2.79
CA THR A 195 12.43 1.32 1.55
C THR A 195 13.48 0.80 0.56
N PHE A 196 14.51 1.59 0.28
CA PHE A 196 15.59 1.22 -0.62
C PHE A 196 16.40 0.04 -0.10
N ALA A 197 16.69 0.00 1.21
CA ALA A 197 17.40 -1.11 1.84
C ALA A 197 16.62 -2.43 1.71
N PHE A 198 15.32 -2.44 2.06
CA PHE A 198 14.47 -3.62 1.93
C PHE A 198 14.34 -4.08 0.48
N SER A 199 14.17 -3.13 -0.45
CA SER A 199 14.14 -3.43 -1.88
C SER A 199 15.47 -4.02 -2.36
N ALA A 200 16.61 -3.44 -1.98
CA ALA A 200 17.94 -3.89 -2.38
C ALA A 200 18.26 -5.28 -1.84
N VAL A 201 18.04 -5.52 -0.54
CA VAL A 201 18.26 -6.83 0.09
C VAL A 201 17.40 -7.91 -0.56
N THR A 202 16.11 -7.62 -0.80
CA THR A 202 15.20 -8.58 -1.42
C THR A 202 15.56 -8.86 -2.87
N SER A 203 15.86 -7.80 -3.64
CA SER A 203 16.27 -7.93 -5.05
C SER A 203 17.56 -8.72 -5.20
N LEU A 204 18.55 -8.43 -4.35
CA LEU A 204 19.83 -9.13 -4.33
C LEU A 204 19.64 -10.59 -3.93
N GLY A 205 18.84 -10.88 -2.90
CA GLY A 205 18.54 -12.25 -2.49
C GLY A 205 17.85 -13.06 -3.59
N LEU A 206 16.89 -12.47 -4.30
CA LEU A 206 16.22 -13.12 -5.42
C LEU A 206 17.17 -13.36 -6.60
N LEU A 207 18.09 -12.42 -6.87
CA LEU A 207 19.09 -12.54 -7.91
C LEU A 207 20.11 -13.66 -7.59
N LEU A 208 20.61 -13.69 -6.34
CA LEU A 208 21.52 -14.74 -5.87
C LEU A 208 20.85 -16.12 -5.87
N ALA A 209 19.55 -16.19 -5.54
CA ALA A 209 18.74 -17.39 -5.66
C ALA A 209 18.38 -17.76 -7.11
N ARG A 210 18.84 -16.99 -8.11
CA ARG A 210 18.54 -17.15 -9.54
C ARG A 210 17.05 -17.18 -9.86
N LYS A 211 16.23 -16.52 -9.03
CA LYS A 211 14.78 -16.42 -9.23
C LYS A 211 14.38 -15.24 -10.11
N VAL A 212 15.26 -14.25 -10.27
CA VAL A 212 15.06 -13.07 -11.11
C VAL A 212 16.34 -12.74 -11.87
N THR A 213 16.20 -12.00 -12.97
CA THR A 213 17.33 -11.45 -13.75
C THR A 213 17.50 -9.96 -13.48
N TRP A 214 18.65 -9.40 -13.87
CA TRP A 214 18.91 -7.96 -13.82
C TRP A 214 17.91 -7.08 -14.60
N SER A 215 17.19 -7.67 -15.55
CA SER A 215 16.13 -7.00 -16.34
C SER A 215 14.73 -7.13 -15.74
N THR A 216 14.58 -7.88 -14.63
CA THR A 216 13.28 -8.11 -14.02
C THR A 216 12.84 -6.90 -13.19
N HIS A 217 11.74 -6.26 -13.58
CA HIS A 217 11.12 -5.20 -12.79
C HIS A 217 10.36 -5.77 -11.59
N LEU A 218 10.80 -5.41 -10.39
CA LEU A 218 10.16 -5.79 -9.13
C LEU A 218 9.12 -4.74 -8.69
N PRO A 219 8.02 -5.17 -8.05
CA PRO A 219 7.03 -4.27 -7.47
C PRO A 219 7.66 -3.44 -6.34
N PHE A 220 7.66 -2.12 -6.48
CA PHE A 220 8.29 -1.21 -5.50
C PHE A 220 7.33 -0.79 -4.38
N GLY A 221 6.02 -0.75 -4.66
CA GLY A 221 4.98 -0.37 -3.70
C GLY A 221 5.05 -1.11 -2.35
N PRO A 222 5.21 -2.44 -2.30
CA PRO A 222 5.36 -3.21 -1.07
C PRO A 222 6.52 -2.73 -0.19
N PHE A 223 7.67 -2.44 -0.79
CA PHE A 223 8.84 -1.96 -0.06
C PHE A 223 8.64 -0.54 0.44
N LEU A 224 7.95 0.30 -0.35
CA LEU A 224 7.62 1.67 0.06
C LEU A 224 6.68 1.66 1.27
N VAL A 225 5.67 0.79 1.28
CA VAL A 225 4.77 0.63 2.44
C VAL A 225 5.52 0.09 3.65
N LEU A 226 6.38 -0.91 3.46
CA LEU A 226 7.18 -1.51 4.54
C LEU A 226 8.15 -0.50 5.16
N GLY A 227 8.88 0.26 4.34
CA GLY A 227 9.80 1.29 4.81
C GLY A 227 9.08 2.43 5.54
N THR A 228 7.88 2.80 5.08
CA THR A 228 7.02 3.78 5.77
C THR A 228 6.63 3.29 7.16
N CYS A 229 6.12 2.05 7.27
CA CYS A 229 5.73 1.48 8.56
C CYS A 229 6.93 1.36 9.50
N ALA A 230 8.07 0.89 8.98
CA ALA A 230 9.29 0.75 9.78
C ALA A 230 9.79 2.11 10.31
N ALA A 231 9.79 3.17 9.48
CA ALA A 231 10.19 4.50 9.92
C ALA A 231 9.26 5.06 11.00
N LEU A 232 7.94 4.94 10.82
CA LEU A 232 6.96 5.38 11.82
C LEU A 232 7.09 4.63 13.16
N LEU A 233 7.57 3.39 13.16
CA LEU A 233 7.78 2.61 14.38
C LEU A 233 9.14 2.89 15.05
N LEU A 234 10.16 3.24 14.28
CA LEU A 234 11.51 3.48 14.78
C LEU A 234 11.74 4.92 15.25
N THR A 235 10.87 5.84 14.86
CA THR A 235 10.98 7.25 15.21
C THR A 235 9.80 7.64 16.12
N PRO A 236 10.07 8.11 17.36
CA PRO A 236 9.04 8.61 18.26
C PRO A 236 8.51 9.98 17.82
#